data_AF-J3J8A9-F1
#
_entry.id   AF-J3J8A9-F1
#
_cell.length_a   1.000
_cell.length_b   1.000
_cell.length_c   1.000
_cell.angle_alpha   90.00
_cell.angle_beta   90.00
_cell.angle_gamma   90.00
#
_symmetry.space_group_name_H-M   'P 1'
#
loop_
_entity.id
_entity.type
_entity.pdbx_description
1 polymer ?
#
loop_
_entity_poly.entity_id
_entity_poly.type
_entity_poly.pdbx_seq_one_letter_code
_entity_poly.pdbx_strand_id
1 'polypeptide(L)'
;MSHHLSTSLSASAASALHVLGGHVRAFAPSPRIVLGVAALASAGVLGIAGVGVASSHTTVMLEVNGVSRPVTAWGNTVGDALAVAGVSVGSSDLIQPGIGDVVREGDTIVVRTSKAYTVTVDGQARTLWTTAASADSILADAAPLGSTVTLAADRSSSRDELTPLVSRARNVIVNVDGTTREVAVRPGQDARAILEAAGVSVHPLDRVTVANDETGELSINVSRVTRGQATETAEIPFSETTTTSSDLFVGESQVTTTGVNGVTTWTVWQEKNGDEVLTSVPITEHSTSQPVTQVRAEGTKEATPAALVAAGIDPKATLEEKTEADGTTSVRYRAKLGTLSTKEEIAAIAADAKNADAATQAAAAQAAADAGAVPTNYSGEDPRSLAKPIVAAQGWSDSEYQCLVLLWNRESQWNPYAENASSGAYGIPQSLPGSKMASAGADWRTNPVTQINWGIGYIKGRYGTPCSAWAHSNAVGWY
;
A
#
# COMPACT_ATOMS: atom_id res chain seq x y z
N MET A 1 21.89 12.68 -12.37
CA MET A 1 21.35 14.05 -12.50
C MET A 1 21.55 14.74 -11.18
N SER A 2 22.47 15.69 -11.19
CA SER A 2 22.86 16.56 -10.07
C SER A 2 21.78 17.59 -9.76
N HIS A 3 21.92 18.24 -8.60
CA HIS A 3 21.35 19.51 -8.10
C HIS A 3 20.62 19.32 -6.76
N HIS A 4 21.30 19.55 -5.63
CA HIS A 4 21.70 20.83 -4.99
C HIS A 4 20.58 21.47 -4.15
N LEU A 5 20.89 21.52 -2.84
CA LEU A 5 20.46 22.43 -1.78
C LEU A 5 20.04 23.83 -2.26
N SER A 6 19.08 24.47 -1.57
CA SER A 6 19.29 25.71 -0.78
C SER A 6 18.01 26.46 -0.36
N THR A 7 18.04 27.00 0.88
CA THR A 7 17.50 28.29 1.38
C THR A 7 15.97 28.47 1.51
N SER A 8 15.42 29.11 2.54
CA SER A 8 15.87 30.33 3.21
C SER A 8 15.35 30.51 4.66
N LEU A 9 16.27 30.75 5.59
CA LEU A 9 16.08 31.53 6.81
C LEU A 9 16.09 33.02 6.44
N SER A 10 15.17 33.81 7.01
CA SER A 10 15.28 35.26 7.04
C SER A 10 15.55 35.72 8.47
N ALA A 11 16.71 36.34 8.61
CA ALA A 11 17.16 37.06 9.78
C ALA A 11 16.53 38.46 9.83
N SER A 12 16.47 39.04 11.02
CA SER A 12 16.75 40.46 11.19
C SER A 12 17.52 40.68 12.48
N ALA A 13 18.61 41.42 12.29
CA ALA A 13 19.71 41.66 13.20
C ALA A 13 19.56 42.99 13.93
N ALA A 14 20.24 43.14 15.07
CA ALA A 14 21.03 44.33 15.38
C ALA A 14 21.95 44.10 16.60
N SER A 15 23.26 44.11 16.32
CA SER A 15 24.43 44.67 17.06
C SER A 15 24.30 44.95 18.57
N ALA A 16 25.09 44.32 19.46
CA ALA A 16 26.54 44.45 19.74
C ALA A 16 26.96 45.72 20.52
N LEU A 17 27.33 45.56 21.80
CA LEU A 17 28.50 46.22 22.42
C LEU A 17 28.93 45.50 23.73
N HIS A 18 30.24 45.28 23.86
CA HIS A 18 30.94 44.68 25.01
C HIS A 18 30.95 45.58 26.26
N VAL A 19 31.08 45.00 27.46
CA VAL A 19 32.17 45.25 28.46
C VAL A 19 31.95 44.38 29.72
N LEU A 20 33.07 43.90 30.28
CA LEU A 20 33.23 43.02 31.44
C LEU A 20 32.60 43.51 32.76
N GLY A 21 32.25 42.56 33.65
CA GLY A 21 32.34 42.79 35.10
C GLY A 21 31.47 41.90 35.99
N GLY A 22 32.11 41.04 36.79
CA GLY A 22 31.80 40.90 38.22
C GLY A 22 30.65 39.98 38.66
N HIS A 23 30.99 39.17 39.67
CA HIS A 23 30.18 38.35 40.60
C HIS A 23 28.77 38.93 40.92
N VAL A 24 27.72 38.17 41.26
CA VAL A 24 27.56 37.24 42.40
C VAL A 24 26.31 36.37 42.15
N ARG A 25 26.40 35.05 42.43
CA ARG A 25 25.23 34.15 42.48
C ARG A 25 24.40 34.46 43.73
N ALA A 26 23.15 34.88 43.57
CA ALA A 26 22.16 34.91 44.64
C ALA A 26 21.63 33.50 44.88
N PHE A 27 22.10 32.89 45.97
CA PHE A 27 21.62 31.63 46.51
C PHE A 27 20.59 31.99 47.60
N ALA A 28 19.31 31.69 47.38
CA ALA A 28 18.26 31.82 48.40
C ALA A 28 18.14 30.48 49.18
N PRO A 29 18.08 30.49 50.52
CA PRO A 29 18.33 29.30 51.35
C PRO A 29 17.06 28.50 51.71
N SER A 30 17.29 27.20 51.96
CA SER A 30 16.37 26.20 52.54
C SER A 30 16.13 26.40 54.05
N PRO A 31 14.98 26.00 54.62
CA PRO A 31 14.82 25.91 56.07
C PRO A 31 15.33 24.55 56.59
N ARG A 32 16.27 24.59 57.53
CA ARG A 32 16.54 23.49 58.46
C ARG A 32 16.32 23.96 59.89
N ILE A 33 15.68 23.07 60.63
CA ILE A 33 15.24 23.08 62.02
C ILE A 33 16.40 23.42 62.98
N VAL A 34 16.14 24.29 63.96
CA VAL A 34 16.81 24.27 65.27
C VAL A 34 15.76 24.42 66.36
N LEU A 35 15.70 23.41 67.23
CA LEU A 35 15.04 23.42 68.54
C LEU A 35 15.75 24.40 69.47
N GLY A 36 14.98 25.22 70.19
CA GLY A 36 15.47 26.04 71.29
C GLY A 36 14.30 26.47 72.20
N VAL A 37 14.06 25.69 73.25
CA VAL A 37 13.15 26.05 74.35
C VAL A 37 13.83 27.07 75.25
N ALA A 38 13.20 28.22 75.51
CA ALA A 38 12.97 28.80 76.85
C ALA A 38 12.64 30.31 76.79
N ALA A 39 11.47 30.64 77.34
CA ALA A 39 11.13 31.79 78.19
C ALA A 39 11.65 33.19 77.84
N LEU A 40 10.72 34.09 77.50
CA LEU A 40 10.40 35.25 78.35
C LEU A 40 9.07 35.87 77.94
N ALA A 41 8.16 35.89 78.91
CA ALA A 41 6.89 36.59 78.85
C ALA A 41 7.08 38.10 79.13
N SER A 42 6.13 38.87 78.63
CA SER A 42 5.61 40.13 79.20
C SER A 42 6.21 41.48 78.76
N ALA A 43 5.26 42.39 78.49
CA ALA A 43 5.27 43.84 78.71
C ALA A 43 5.77 44.76 77.59
N GLY A 44 4.82 45.50 77.01
CA GLY A 44 5.08 46.67 76.16
C GLY A 44 3.86 47.30 75.50
N VAL A 45 2.75 47.54 76.22
CA VAL A 45 1.67 48.44 75.77
C VAL A 45 1.50 49.58 76.77
N LEU A 46 1.70 50.82 76.32
CA LEU A 46 1.14 52.12 76.77
C LEU A 46 1.50 53.13 75.65
N GLY A 47 0.66 53.98 75.04
CA GLY A 47 -0.76 54.37 75.04
C GLY A 47 -0.92 55.35 73.84
N ILE A 48 -2.07 55.57 73.21
CA ILE A 48 -3.11 56.56 73.58
C ILE A 48 -4.37 56.32 72.69
N ALA A 49 -5.52 56.22 73.38
CA ALA A 49 -6.92 56.58 73.06
C ALA A 49 -7.56 56.36 71.66
N GLY A 50 -8.68 55.63 71.67
CA GLY A 50 -9.82 55.96 70.79
C GLY A 50 -10.75 54.79 70.43
N VAL A 51 -11.90 54.72 71.12
CA VAL A 51 -13.13 53.98 70.75
C VAL A 51 -13.08 52.46 70.95
N GLY A 52 -14.03 51.96 71.74
CA GLY A 52 -14.24 50.54 71.98
C GLY A 52 -14.49 49.78 70.69
N VAL A 53 -13.48 49.07 70.23
CA VAL A 53 -13.65 47.85 69.45
C VAL A 53 -13.36 46.74 70.45
N ALA A 54 -14.39 45.98 70.84
CA ALA A 54 -14.16 44.70 71.46
C ALA A 54 -13.36 43.87 70.42
N SER A 55 -12.05 43.86 70.56
CA SER A 55 -11.15 43.17 69.65
C SER A 55 -11.34 41.67 69.84
N SER A 56 -12.24 41.07 69.06
CA SER A 56 -12.42 39.63 69.06
C SER A 56 -11.29 38.98 68.26
N HIS A 57 -10.14 38.80 68.93
CA HIS A 57 -9.17 37.82 68.46
C HIS A 57 -9.73 36.43 68.73
N THR A 58 -9.53 35.50 67.80
CA THR A 58 -9.88 34.09 68.02
C THR A 58 -8.61 33.26 67.86
N THR A 59 -8.29 32.46 68.87
CA THR A 59 -7.22 31.46 68.78
C THR A 59 -7.83 30.10 68.48
N VAL A 60 -7.40 29.50 67.38
CA VAL A 60 -7.85 28.19 66.93
C VAL A 60 -6.66 27.26 66.74
N MET A 61 -6.89 25.95 66.81
CA MET A 61 -5.92 24.94 66.42
C MET A 61 -6.05 24.69 64.92
N LEU A 62 -5.06 25.09 64.13
CA LEU A 62 -5.01 24.82 62.70
C LEU A 62 -4.15 23.58 62.43
N GLU A 63 -4.78 22.53 61.92
CA GLU A 63 -4.12 21.33 61.42
C GLU A 63 -4.06 21.33 59.89
N VAL A 64 -2.87 21.40 59.33
CA VAL A 64 -2.64 21.32 57.87
C VAL A 64 -1.89 20.03 57.57
N ASN A 65 -2.53 19.12 56.83
CA ASN A 65 -1.94 17.83 56.43
C ASN A 65 -1.32 17.03 57.60
N GLY A 66 -1.95 17.11 58.78
CA GLY A 66 -1.52 16.38 59.99
C GLY A 66 -0.53 17.13 60.87
N VAL A 67 -0.14 18.36 60.50
CA VAL A 67 0.68 19.24 61.33
C VAL A 67 -0.21 20.28 62.00
N SER A 68 -0.39 20.16 63.31
CA SER A 68 -1.26 21.04 64.11
C SER A 68 -0.46 22.16 64.79
N ARG A 69 -0.96 23.40 64.70
CA ARG A 69 -0.40 24.58 65.39
C ARG A 69 -1.49 25.56 65.82
N PRO A 70 -1.32 26.30 66.92
CA PRO A 70 -2.23 27.38 67.27
C PRO A 70 -2.07 28.56 66.30
N VAL A 71 -3.18 29.18 65.92
CA VAL A 71 -3.22 30.39 65.08
C VAL A 71 -4.19 31.38 65.72
N THR A 72 -3.71 32.61 65.95
CA THR A 72 -4.54 33.72 66.43
C THR A 72 -4.81 34.67 65.28
N ALA A 73 -6.08 34.85 64.92
CA ALA A 73 -6.50 35.70 63.82
C ALA A 73 -7.37 36.87 64.28
N TRP A 74 -7.31 37.96 63.52
CA TRP A 74 -8.21 39.11 63.66
C TRP A 74 -9.48 38.81 62.86
N GLY A 75 -10.51 38.34 63.55
CA GLY A 75 -11.71 37.78 62.93
C GLY A 75 -12.14 36.50 63.65
N ASN A 76 -13.26 35.94 63.20
CA ASN A 76 -13.84 34.74 63.80
C ASN A 76 -14.26 33.73 62.73
N THR A 77 -13.67 33.76 61.53
CA THR A 77 -13.96 32.77 60.49
C THR A 77 -12.76 31.87 60.19
N VAL A 78 -13.04 30.71 59.60
CA VAL A 78 -11.99 29.81 59.10
C VAL A 78 -11.09 30.52 58.09
N GLY A 79 -11.65 31.30 57.16
CA GLY A 79 -10.91 32.08 56.18
C GLY A 79 -9.90 33.05 56.81
N ASP A 80 -10.29 33.75 57.88
CA ASP A 80 -9.40 34.67 58.60
C ASP A 80 -8.20 33.93 59.22
N ALA A 81 -8.46 32.77 59.82
CA ALA A 81 -7.41 31.91 60.39
C ALA A 81 -6.44 31.38 59.33
N LEU A 82 -6.95 30.94 58.17
CA LEU A 82 -6.12 30.46 57.05
C LEU A 82 -5.28 31.58 56.43
N ALA A 83 -5.85 32.78 56.28
CA ALA A 83 -5.16 33.94 55.74
C ALA A 83 -3.97 34.36 56.63
N VAL A 84 -4.18 34.45 57.95
CA VAL A 84 -3.09 34.77 58.91
C VAL A 84 -2.05 33.66 58.96
N ALA A 85 -2.49 32.41 58.82
CA ALA A 85 -1.61 31.25 58.75
C ALA A 85 -0.78 31.18 57.46
N GLY A 86 -1.11 31.98 56.42
CA GLY A 86 -0.48 31.92 55.11
C GLY A 86 -0.80 30.64 54.34
N VAL A 87 -1.94 30.00 54.65
CA VAL A 87 -2.35 28.72 54.03
C VAL A 87 -3.29 29.03 52.87
N SER A 88 -2.83 28.78 51.65
CA SER A 88 -3.66 28.80 50.45
C SER A 88 -4.34 27.45 50.25
N VAL A 89 -5.65 27.47 50.00
CA VAL A 89 -6.46 26.27 49.80
C VAL A 89 -7.04 26.26 48.38
N GLY A 90 -7.00 25.10 47.74
CA GLY A 90 -7.60 24.85 46.43
C GLY A 90 -9.10 24.55 46.52
N SER A 91 -9.78 24.55 45.38
CA SER A 91 -11.22 24.23 45.30
C SER A 91 -11.56 22.78 45.66
N SER A 92 -10.57 21.90 45.66
CA SER A 92 -10.72 20.46 45.93
C SER A 92 -10.15 20.06 47.30
N ASP A 93 -9.64 21.01 48.07
CA ASP A 93 -9.12 20.76 49.42
C ASP A 93 -10.27 20.55 50.40
N LEU A 94 -10.05 19.66 51.38
CA LEU A 94 -10.99 19.46 52.47
C LEU A 94 -10.69 20.48 53.57
N ILE A 95 -11.70 21.26 53.95
CA ILE A 95 -11.62 22.25 55.02
C ILE A 95 -12.79 22.02 55.95
N GLN A 96 -12.51 21.77 57.23
CA GLN A 96 -13.53 21.58 58.26
C GLN A 96 -13.16 22.35 59.54
N PRO A 97 -14.00 23.26 60.04
CA PRO A 97 -15.25 23.78 59.43
C PRO A 97 -15.02 24.47 58.08
N GLY A 98 -16.08 24.78 57.32
CA GLY A 98 -15.98 25.37 55.99
C GLY A 98 -15.37 26.78 56.02
N ILE A 99 -14.81 27.24 54.89
CA ILE A 99 -14.01 28.47 54.83
C ILE A 99 -14.74 29.74 55.31
N GLY A 100 -16.08 29.79 55.19
CA GLY A 100 -16.91 30.91 55.66
C GLY A 100 -17.51 30.71 57.06
N ASP A 101 -17.28 29.56 57.69
CA ASP A 101 -17.89 29.23 58.97
C ASP A 101 -17.22 30.00 60.11
N VAL A 102 -18.03 30.36 61.10
CA VAL A 102 -17.58 31.04 62.30
C VAL A 102 -16.94 30.04 63.27
N VAL A 103 -15.74 30.36 63.76
CA VAL A 103 -14.96 29.60 64.74
C VAL A 103 -14.88 30.33 66.08
N ARG A 104 -14.74 29.56 67.15
CA ARG A 104 -14.60 30.02 68.54
C ARG A 104 -13.22 29.67 69.10
N GLU A 105 -12.91 30.27 70.25
CA GLU A 105 -11.65 30.01 70.96
C GLU A 105 -11.48 28.52 71.24
N GLY A 106 -10.34 27.97 70.82
CA GLY A 106 -9.99 26.56 70.98
C GLY A 106 -10.56 25.62 69.92
N ASP A 107 -11.37 26.10 68.97
CA ASP A 107 -11.86 25.27 67.87
C ASP A 107 -10.71 24.74 67.01
N THR A 108 -10.91 23.56 66.41
CA THR A 108 -9.93 22.95 65.50
C THR A 108 -10.38 23.12 64.06
N ILE A 109 -9.51 23.71 63.23
CA ILE A 109 -9.65 23.80 61.79
C ILE A 109 -8.74 22.75 61.19
N VAL A 110 -9.30 21.84 60.41
CA VAL A 110 -8.57 20.81 59.67
C VAL A 110 -8.56 21.18 58.19
N VAL A 111 -7.36 21.25 57.62
CA VAL A 111 -7.11 21.42 56.19
C VAL A 111 -6.37 20.20 55.67
N ARG A 112 -6.95 19.55 54.65
CA ARG A 112 -6.26 18.51 53.87
C ARG A 112 -6.15 18.98 52.43
N THR A 113 -4.92 19.10 51.96
CA THR A 113 -4.63 19.46 50.58
C THR A 113 -4.92 18.26 49.67
N SER A 114 -5.69 18.50 48.61
CA SER A 114 -6.02 17.50 47.60
C SER A 114 -4.97 17.51 46.49
N LYS A 115 -4.51 16.32 46.10
CA LYS A 115 -3.58 16.11 45.00
C LYS A 115 -4.30 15.43 43.84
N ALA A 116 -3.95 15.83 42.63
CA ALA A 116 -4.45 15.19 41.41
C ALA A 116 -3.60 13.96 41.08
N TYR A 117 -4.24 12.80 40.97
CA TYR A 117 -3.65 11.55 40.51
C TYR A 117 -4.30 11.08 39.23
N THR A 118 -3.50 10.55 38.30
CA THR A 118 -4.02 9.84 37.13
C THR A 118 -4.21 8.37 37.48
N VAL A 119 -5.47 7.94 37.52
CA VAL A 119 -5.87 6.54 37.73
C VAL A 119 -6.46 5.97 36.45
N THR A 120 -6.24 4.69 36.19
CA THR A 120 -6.91 3.99 35.10
C THR A 120 -8.09 3.21 35.67
N VAL A 121 -9.30 3.59 35.25
CA VAL A 121 -10.56 3.01 35.69
C VAL A 121 -11.21 2.31 34.49
N ASP A 122 -11.42 0.99 34.61
CA ASP A 122 -12.00 0.14 33.55
C ASP A 122 -11.33 0.36 32.17
N GLY A 123 -10.00 0.51 32.18
CA GLY A 123 -9.18 0.73 30.97
C GLY A 123 -9.07 2.18 30.50
N GLN A 124 -9.74 3.14 31.14
CA GLN A 124 -9.69 4.57 30.77
C GLN A 124 -8.96 5.41 31.82
N ALA A 125 -8.06 6.27 31.38
CA ALA A 125 -7.37 7.23 32.26
C ALA A 125 -8.33 8.33 32.74
N ARG A 126 -8.34 8.59 34.05
CA ARG A 126 -9.13 9.62 34.71
C ARG A 126 -8.30 10.35 35.76
N THR A 127 -8.58 11.64 35.96
CA THR A 127 -7.98 12.43 37.05
C THR A 127 -8.83 12.29 38.31
N LEU A 128 -8.24 11.75 39.37
CA LEU A 128 -8.81 11.72 40.72
C LEU A 128 -8.16 12.82 41.56
N TRP A 129 -8.96 13.74 42.09
CA TRP A 129 -8.54 14.64 43.15
C TRP A 129 -8.83 13.98 44.49
N THR A 130 -7.80 13.72 45.29
CA THR A 130 -7.97 13.13 46.62
C THR A 130 -6.98 13.69 47.63
N THR A 131 -7.39 13.70 48.90
CA THR A 131 -6.55 14.02 50.06
C THR A 131 -5.80 12.81 50.61
N ALA A 132 -6.02 11.63 50.03
CA ALA A 132 -5.34 10.39 50.34
C ALA A 132 -3.82 10.52 50.18
N ALA A 133 -3.10 10.00 51.18
CA ALA A 133 -1.65 10.10 51.28
C ALA A 133 -0.91 8.79 50.92
N SER A 134 -1.63 7.72 50.59
CA SER A 134 -1.05 6.43 50.20
C SER A 134 -1.80 5.74 49.07
N ALA A 135 -1.12 4.93 48.27
CA ALA A 135 -1.67 4.30 47.07
C ALA A 135 -2.91 3.44 47.37
N ASP A 136 -2.91 2.67 48.46
CA ASP A 136 -4.07 1.90 48.90
C ASP A 136 -5.31 2.78 49.19
N SER A 137 -5.11 3.93 49.83
CA SER A 137 -6.19 4.89 50.12
C SER A 137 -6.65 5.64 48.87
N ILE A 138 -5.73 5.98 47.95
CA ILE A 138 -6.07 6.58 46.65
C ILE A 138 -6.92 5.61 45.81
N LEU A 139 -6.54 4.33 45.79
CA LEU A 139 -7.30 3.28 45.11
C LEU A 139 -8.66 3.04 45.77
N ALA A 140 -8.74 3.12 47.10
CA ALA A 140 -10.01 3.03 47.82
C ALA A 140 -10.96 4.20 47.49
N ASP A 141 -10.44 5.42 47.41
CA ASP A 141 -11.22 6.61 47.00
C ASP A 141 -11.67 6.53 45.54
N ALA A 142 -10.89 5.88 44.68
CA ALA A 142 -11.22 5.63 43.28
C ALA A 142 -12.18 4.45 43.07
N ALA A 143 -12.33 3.55 44.04
CA ALA A 143 -13.13 2.32 43.91
C ALA A 143 -14.59 2.57 43.47
N PRO A 144 -15.28 3.65 43.88
CA PRO A 144 -16.63 3.95 43.39
C PRO A 144 -16.71 4.33 41.90
N LEU A 145 -15.57 4.60 41.24
CA LEU A 145 -15.54 5.10 39.86
C LEU A 145 -15.67 3.99 38.81
N GLY A 146 -15.45 2.72 39.19
CA GLY A 146 -15.46 1.58 38.29
C GLY A 146 -15.07 0.27 38.97
N SER A 147 -15.06 -0.82 38.20
CA SER A 147 -14.82 -2.18 38.72
C SER A 147 -13.33 -2.52 38.85
N THR A 148 -12.51 -2.05 37.92
CA THR A 148 -11.06 -2.25 37.93
C THR A 148 -10.36 -0.89 37.99
N VAL A 149 -9.63 -0.66 39.08
CA VAL A 149 -8.86 0.57 39.27
C VAL A 149 -7.39 0.25 39.44
N THR A 150 -6.56 0.90 38.62
CA THR A 150 -5.11 0.81 38.74
C THR A 150 -4.49 2.19 38.84
N LEU A 151 -3.41 2.26 39.60
CA LEU A 151 -2.59 3.45 39.78
C LEU A 151 -1.18 3.11 39.32
N ALA A 152 -0.59 3.94 38.46
CA ALA A 152 0.83 3.79 38.14
C ALA A 152 1.65 4.07 39.40
N ALA A 153 2.55 3.15 39.79
CA ALA A 153 3.50 3.46 40.84
C ALA A 153 4.40 4.59 40.33
N ASP A 154 4.42 5.72 41.03
CA ASP A 154 5.16 6.90 40.57
C ASP A 154 6.62 6.53 40.22
N ARG A 155 7.02 6.87 39.00
CA ARG A 155 8.33 6.59 38.41
C ARG A 155 9.12 7.85 38.13
N SER A 156 8.57 9.02 38.43
CA SER A 156 9.19 10.27 38.07
C SER A 156 10.56 10.40 38.73
N SER A 157 11.53 10.86 37.96
CA SER A 157 12.85 11.25 38.46
C SER A 157 12.82 12.48 39.38
N SER A 158 11.67 13.17 39.46
CA SER A 158 11.37 14.22 40.44
C SER A 158 11.15 13.58 41.82
N ARG A 159 12.26 13.37 42.53
CA ARG A 159 12.39 12.55 43.75
C ARG A 159 11.86 13.15 45.06
N ASP A 160 10.98 14.15 45.03
CA ASP A 160 10.65 14.87 46.26
C ASP A 160 9.43 14.31 47.01
N GLU A 161 8.62 13.42 46.42
CA GLU A 161 7.52 12.75 47.15
C GLU A 161 7.04 11.47 46.44
N LEU A 162 7.67 10.32 46.69
CA LEU A 162 7.11 9.03 46.25
C LEU A 162 5.93 8.69 47.16
N THR A 163 4.75 8.46 46.58
CA THR A 163 3.54 8.10 47.34
C THR A 163 3.76 6.78 48.11
N PRO A 164 3.65 6.79 49.45
CA PRO A 164 3.66 5.58 50.25
C PRO A 164 2.63 4.58 49.72
N LEU A 165 2.95 3.29 49.71
CA LEU A 165 2.06 2.30 49.12
C LEU A 165 0.86 1.98 50.03
N VAL A 166 1.10 1.90 51.34
CA VAL A 166 0.11 1.45 52.33
C VAL A 166 -0.05 2.46 53.46
N SER A 167 -1.30 2.65 53.89
CA SER A 167 -1.67 3.47 55.06
C SER A 167 -1.40 2.75 56.39
N ARG A 168 -1.45 1.41 56.39
CA ARG A 168 -1.23 0.52 57.54
C ARG A 168 -0.39 -0.68 57.15
N ALA A 169 0.27 -1.32 58.11
CA ALA A 169 1.08 -2.49 57.85
C ALA A 169 0.21 -3.66 57.33
N ARG A 170 0.61 -4.26 56.21
CA ARG A 170 -0.09 -5.38 55.57
C ARG A 170 0.83 -6.14 54.62
N ASN A 171 0.41 -7.33 54.22
CA ASN A 171 1.05 -8.02 53.12
C ASN A 171 0.55 -7.49 51.78
N VAL A 172 1.44 -7.44 50.81
CA VAL A 172 1.20 -6.99 49.44
C VAL A 172 1.71 -8.05 48.48
N ILE A 173 0.91 -8.34 47.46
CA ILE A 173 1.25 -9.31 46.43
C ILE A 173 2.09 -8.64 45.35
N VAL A 174 3.24 -9.21 45.01
CA VAL A 174 4.12 -8.74 43.94
C VAL A 174 4.10 -9.76 42.81
N ASN A 175 3.53 -9.36 41.68
CA ASN A 175 3.48 -10.16 40.46
C ASN A 175 4.53 -9.67 39.47
N VAL A 176 5.46 -10.55 39.10
CA VAL A 176 6.54 -10.24 38.17
C VAL A 176 7.00 -11.51 37.45
N ASP A 177 7.20 -11.43 36.14
CA ASP A 177 7.74 -12.52 35.31
C ASP A 177 6.96 -13.86 35.51
N GLY A 178 5.64 -13.78 35.64
CA GLY A 178 4.77 -14.95 35.91
C GLY A 178 4.88 -15.55 37.31
N THR A 179 5.64 -14.92 38.21
CA THR A 179 5.81 -15.35 39.61
C THR A 179 5.09 -14.39 40.55
N THR A 180 4.47 -14.94 41.59
CA THR A 180 3.81 -14.20 42.66
C THR A 180 4.61 -14.31 43.96
N ARG A 181 4.87 -13.17 44.61
CA ARG A 181 5.59 -13.10 45.91
C ARG A 181 4.78 -12.28 46.90
N GLU A 182 4.65 -12.75 48.12
CA GLU A 182 4.01 -12.00 49.20
C GLU A 182 5.08 -11.25 50.03
N VAL A 183 4.89 -9.95 50.23
CA VAL A 183 5.86 -9.10 50.91
C VAL A 183 5.18 -8.32 52.02
N ALA A 184 5.75 -8.36 53.23
CA ALA A 184 5.29 -7.56 54.35
C ALA A 184 5.68 -6.07 54.16
N VAL A 185 4.69 -5.20 54.10
CA VAL A 185 4.86 -3.76 53.84
C VAL A 185 4.41 -2.94 55.05
N ARG A 186 5.17 -1.90 55.37
CA ARG A 186 4.90 -0.94 56.45
C ARG A 186 4.57 0.45 55.89
N PRO A 187 3.81 1.28 56.64
CA PRO A 187 3.54 2.66 56.24
C PRO A 187 4.83 3.43 55.95
N GLY A 188 4.80 4.26 54.90
CA GLY A 188 5.94 5.04 54.45
C GLY A 188 6.88 4.33 53.45
N GLN A 189 6.70 3.02 53.19
CA GLN A 189 7.41 2.34 52.11
C GLN A 189 6.75 2.63 50.76
N ASP A 190 7.55 2.99 49.77
CA ASP A 190 7.12 3.15 48.38
C ASP A 190 7.23 1.83 47.59
N ALA A 191 6.68 1.80 46.38
CA ALA A 191 6.73 0.61 45.51
C ALA A 191 8.15 0.14 45.20
N ARG A 192 9.14 1.04 45.13
CA ARG A 192 10.53 0.69 44.81
C ARG A 192 11.17 -0.08 45.96
N ALA A 193 11.04 0.43 47.18
CA ALA A 193 11.58 -0.21 48.38
C ALA A 193 10.96 -1.61 48.58
N ILE A 194 9.68 -1.77 48.25
CA ILE A 194 8.96 -3.04 48.35
C ILE A 194 9.47 -4.03 47.29
N LEU A 195 9.64 -3.58 46.04
CA LEU A 195 10.20 -4.41 44.98
C LEU A 195 11.65 -4.83 45.27
N GLU A 196 12.48 -3.93 45.80
CA GLU A 196 13.84 -4.24 46.24
C GLU A 196 13.83 -5.29 47.37
N ALA A 197 12.97 -5.15 48.37
CA ALA A 197 12.79 -6.13 49.44
C ALA A 197 12.28 -7.50 48.92
N ALA A 198 11.49 -7.48 47.84
CA ALA A 198 11.03 -8.68 47.14
C ALA A 198 12.11 -9.35 46.26
N GLY A 199 13.31 -8.76 46.15
CA GLY A 199 14.36 -9.21 45.25
C GLY A 199 14.03 -8.98 43.77
N VAL A 200 13.28 -7.91 43.47
CA VAL A 200 12.87 -7.52 42.12
C VAL A 200 13.57 -6.24 41.71
N SER A 201 14.52 -6.34 40.78
CA SER A 201 15.09 -5.17 40.11
C SER A 201 14.23 -4.76 38.92
N VAL A 202 13.91 -3.46 38.83
CA VAL A 202 13.17 -2.88 37.69
C VAL A 202 14.09 -2.05 36.81
N HIS A 203 14.04 -2.27 35.50
CA HIS A 203 14.71 -1.43 34.52
C HIS A 203 13.93 -0.12 34.32
N PRO A 204 14.57 1.00 33.91
CA PRO A 204 13.87 2.26 33.61
C PRO A 204 12.70 2.15 32.62
N LEU A 205 12.68 1.11 31.79
CA LEU A 205 11.61 0.86 30.82
C LEU A 205 10.47 0.04 31.41
N ASP A 206 10.71 -0.89 32.33
CA ASP A 206 9.67 -1.75 32.92
C ASP A 206 8.50 -0.91 33.40
N ARG A 207 7.25 -1.40 33.37
CA ARG A 207 6.04 -0.76 33.92
C ARG A 207 5.68 -1.38 35.27
N VAL A 208 5.21 -0.57 36.22
CA VAL A 208 4.89 -0.97 37.59
C VAL A 208 3.57 -0.30 37.91
N THR A 209 2.56 -1.12 38.14
CA THR A 209 1.21 -0.69 38.48
C THR A 209 0.83 -1.24 39.84
N VAL A 210 0.00 -0.49 40.54
CA VAL A 210 -0.56 -0.84 41.83
C VAL A 210 -2.07 -0.97 41.64
N ALA A 211 -2.64 -2.05 42.13
CA ALA A 211 -4.07 -2.31 42.00
C ALA A 211 -4.60 -2.96 43.29
N ASN A 212 -5.87 -2.68 43.60
CA ASN A 212 -6.63 -3.52 44.51
C ASN A 212 -7.44 -4.51 43.68
N ASP A 213 -7.49 -5.77 44.10
CA ASP A 213 -8.45 -6.72 43.56
C ASP A 213 -9.86 -6.47 44.14
N GLU A 214 -10.82 -7.31 43.75
CA GLU A 214 -12.21 -7.24 44.24
C GLU A 214 -12.34 -7.47 45.76
N THR A 215 -11.33 -8.07 46.40
CA THR A 215 -11.30 -8.34 47.84
C THR A 215 -10.60 -7.23 48.64
N GLY A 216 -10.01 -6.24 47.96
CA GLY A 216 -9.18 -5.20 48.56
C GLY A 216 -7.73 -5.64 48.85
N GLU A 217 -7.31 -6.78 48.30
CA GLU A 217 -5.93 -7.22 48.28
C GLU A 217 -5.11 -6.32 47.36
N LEU A 218 -4.04 -5.72 47.91
CA LEU A 218 -3.18 -4.83 47.17
C LEU A 218 -2.11 -5.64 46.45
N SER A 219 -1.99 -5.39 45.16
CA SER A 219 -0.98 -5.99 44.30
C SER A 219 -0.10 -4.95 43.62
N ILE A 220 1.17 -5.29 43.45
CA ILE A 220 2.14 -4.60 42.59
C ILE A 220 2.38 -5.51 41.39
N ASN A 221 2.06 -5.03 40.20
CA ASN A 221 2.29 -5.75 38.95
C ASN A 221 3.46 -5.11 38.21
N VAL A 222 4.49 -5.90 37.91
CA VAL A 222 5.66 -5.47 37.16
C VAL A 222 5.60 -6.08 35.77
N SER A 223 5.54 -5.23 34.75
CA SER A 223 5.51 -5.62 33.35
C SER A 223 6.84 -5.27 32.68
N ARG A 224 7.53 -6.25 32.09
CA ARG A 224 8.86 -6.06 31.49
C ARG A 224 8.71 -5.41 30.14
N VAL A 225 9.26 -4.20 30.00
CA VAL A 225 9.21 -3.48 28.73
C VAL A 225 10.58 -3.51 28.07
N THR A 226 10.60 -4.03 26.86
CA THR A 226 11.79 -4.07 26.02
C THR A 226 11.61 -3.16 24.81
N ARG A 227 12.72 -2.58 24.36
CA ARG A 227 12.78 -1.77 23.14
C ARG A 227 13.95 -2.26 22.31
N GLY A 228 13.73 -2.48 21.02
CA GLY A 228 14.80 -2.98 20.15
C GLY A 228 14.35 -3.13 18.70
N GLN A 229 15.30 -3.57 17.87
CA GLN A 229 14.99 -3.96 16.51
C GLN A 229 14.49 -5.40 16.48
N ALA A 230 13.48 -5.66 15.65
CA ALA A 230 12.96 -6.99 15.36
C ALA A 230 12.77 -7.13 13.85
N THR A 231 12.53 -8.37 13.41
CA THR A 231 12.25 -8.69 12.01
C THR A 231 10.79 -9.06 11.87
N GLU A 232 10.11 -8.45 10.91
CA GLU A 232 8.72 -8.72 10.56
C GLU A 232 8.63 -9.09 9.09
N THR A 233 7.87 -10.14 8.75
CA THR A 233 7.76 -10.65 7.37
C THR A 233 6.30 -10.59 6.92
N ALA A 234 6.07 -10.15 5.68
CA ALA A 234 4.77 -10.31 5.04
C ALA A 234 4.91 -10.94 3.66
N GLU A 235 3.92 -11.77 3.32
CA GLU A 235 3.78 -12.34 2.00
C GLU A 235 3.27 -11.30 1.00
N ILE A 236 3.83 -11.33 -0.20
CA ILE A 236 3.37 -10.57 -1.35
C ILE A 236 2.68 -11.55 -2.29
N PRO A 237 1.34 -11.50 -2.43
CA PRO A 237 0.63 -12.39 -3.34
C PRO A 237 1.13 -12.27 -4.78
N PHE A 238 1.18 -13.38 -5.51
CA PHE A 238 1.46 -13.35 -6.94
C PHE A 238 0.28 -12.81 -7.76
N SER A 239 0.57 -12.30 -8.95
CA SER A 239 -0.43 -11.93 -9.96
C SER A 239 -0.58 -13.02 -11.02
N GLU A 240 -1.69 -13.03 -11.74
CA GLU A 240 -1.95 -13.95 -12.84
C GLU A 240 -2.05 -13.20 -14.17
N THR A 241 -1.50 -13.78 -15.24
CA THR A 241 -1.60 -13.28 -16.61
C THR A 241 -1.97 -14.41 -17.56
N THR A 242 -2.72 -14.09 -18.61
CA THR A 242 -3.15 -15.05 -19.61
C THR A 242 -2.44 -14.83 -20.95
N THR A 243 -2.18 -15.93 -21.66
CA THR A 243 -1.58 -15.95 -23.00
C THR A 243 -2.44 -16.83 -23.89
N THR A 244 -2.52 -16.54 -25.18
CA THR A 244 -3.28 -17.37 -26.12
C THR A 244 -2.44 -18.53 -26.64
N SER A 245 -3.08 -19.68 -26.89
CA SER A 245 -2.45 -20.87 -27.47
C SER A 245 -3.33 -21.48 -28.56
N SER A 246 -2.77 -21.63 -29.76
CA SER A 246 -3.42 -22.34 -30.87
C SER A 246 -3.40 -23.86 -30.72
N ASP A 247 -2.66 -24.39 -29.73
CA ASP A 247 -2.58 -25.83 -29.49
C ASP A 247 -3.73 -26.33 -28.60
N LEU A 248 -4.30 -25.42 -27.80
CA LEU A 248 -5.40 -25.70 -26.88
C LEU A 248 -6.75 -25.31 -27.51
N PHE A 249 -7.78 -26.12 -27.26
CA PHE A 249 -9.13 -25.82 -27.70
C PHE A 249 -9.73 -24.65 -26.93
N VAL A 250 -10.62 -23.88 -27.56
CA VAL A 250 -11.39 -22.82 -26.88
C VAL A 250 -12.09 -23.41 -25.66
N GLY A 251 -11.90 -22.77 -24.50
CA GLY A 251 -12.37 -23.24 -23.20
C GLY A 251 -11.35 -24.08 -22.42
N GLU A 252 -10.30 -24.59 -23.07
CA GLU A 252 -9.16 -25.20 -22.38
C GLU A 252 -8.21 -24.13 -21.87
N SER A 253 -7.58 -24.42 -20.73
CA SER A 253 -6.49 -23.61 -20.20
C SER A 253 -5.43 -24.46 -19.51
N GLN A 254 -4.20 -23.96 -19.45
CA GLN A 254 -3.12 -24.62 -18.74
C GLN A 254 -2.20 -23.59 -18.10
N VAL A 255 -1.88 -23.78 -16.82
CA VAL A 255 -0.81 -23.01 -16.18
C VAL A 255 0.53 -23.43 -16.78
N THR A 256 1.22 -22.51 -17.45
CA THR A 256 2.54 -22.72 -18.08
C THR A 256 3.68 -22.22 -17.19
N THR A 257 3.39 -21.33 -16.25
CA THR A 257 4.34 -20.88 -15.22
C THR A 257 3.58 -20.76 -13.90
N THR A 258 3.97 -21.55 -12.90
CA THR A 258 3.34 -21.54 -11.57
C THR A 258 3.67 -20.25 -10.83
N GLY A 259 2.64 -19.58 -10.30
CA GLY A 259 2.82 -18.39 -9.48
C GLY A 259 3.40 -18.74 -8.12
N VAL A 260 4.27 -17.88 -7.59
CA VAL A 260 4.87 -18.04 -6.26
C VAL A 260 4.78 -16.71 -5.52
N ASN A 261 4.23 -16.72 -4.31
CA ASN A 261 4.18 -15.53 -3.46
C ASN A 261 5.62 -15.05 -3.17
N GLY A 262 5.80 -13.74 -3.24
CA GLY A 262 7.01 -13.08 -2.75
C GLY A 262 6.96 -12.93 -1.24
N VAL A 263 8.07 -12.48 -0.67
CA VAL A 263 8.18 -12.14 0.75
C VAL A 263 8.96 -10.84 0.86
N THR A 264 8.38 -9.89 1.59
CA THR A 264 9.11 -8.71 2.05
C THR A 264 9.36 -8.82 3.54
N THR A 265 10.49 -8.29 3.98
CA THR A 265 10.97 -8.38 5.34
C THR A 265 11.36 -7.00 5.82
N TRP A 266 10.82 -6.55 6.94
CA TRP A 266 11.19 -5.27 7.53
C TRP A 266 12.02 -5.48 8.78
N THR A 267 13.05 -4.64 8.92
CA THR A 267 13.58 -4.32 10.24
C THR A 267 12.66 -3.29 10.87
N VAL A 268 12.00 -3.66 11.95
CA VAL A 268 11.07 -2.82 12.70
C VAL A 268 11.68 -2.46 14.04
N TRP A 269 11.44 -1.24 14.51
CA TRP A 269 11.66 -0.89 15.91
C TRP A 269 10.41 -1.26 16.70
N GLN A 270 10.54 -2.06 17.75
CA GLN A 270 9.43 -2.49 18.57
C GLN A 270 9.63 -2.11 20.04
N GLU A 271 8.56 -1.61 20.66
CA GLU A 271 8.39 -1.60 22.12
C GLU A 271 7.42 -2.72 22.48
N LYS A 272 7.86 -3.64 23.34
CA LYS A 272 7.06 -4.78 23.80
C LYS A 272 6.86 -4.74 25.29
N ASN A 273 5.71 -5.22 25.75
CA ASN A 273 5.44 -5.55 27.14
C ASN A 273 5.31 -7.07 27.27
N GLY A 274 6.36 -7.75 27.71
CA GLY A 274 6.48 -9.20 27.52
C GLY A 274 6.43 -9.56 26.04
N ASP A 275 5.44 -10.37 25.65
CA ASP A 275 5.21 -10.77 24.25
C ASP A 275 4.27 -9.83 23.48
N GLU A 276 3.54 -8.96 24.19
CA GLU A 276 2.61 -8.01 23.58
C GLU A 276 3.39 -6.86 22.93
N VAL A 277 3.15 -6.63 21.64
CA VAL A 277 3.75 -5.51 20.90
C VAL A 277 2.92 -4.25 21.15
N LEU A 278 3.46 -3.31 21.92
CA LEU A 278 2.80 -2.03 22.20
C LEU A 278 2.92 -1.06 21.03
N THR A 279 4.07 -1.08 20.34
CA THR A 279 4.36 -0.20 19.22
C THR A 279 5.33 -0.89 18.28
N SER A 280 5.06 -0.85 16.98
CA SER A 280 5.94 -1.33 15.92
C SER A 280 6.07 -0.24 14.86
N VAL A 281 7.31 0.15 14.52
CA VAL A 281 7.59 1.16 13.50
C VAL A 281 8.58 0.57 12.49
N PRO A 282 8.25 0.52 11.19
CA PRO A 282 9.19 0.06 10.18
C PRO A 282 10.37 1.03 10.07
N ILE A 283 11.60 0.50 10.14
CA ILE A 283 12.84 1.26 9.96
C ILE A 283 13.36 1.09 8.53
N THR A 284 13.48 -0.15 8.08
CA THR A 284 14.10 -0.46 6.79
C THR A 284 13.41 -1.67 6.18
N GLU A 285 13.01 -1.53 4.93
CA GLU A 285 12.52 -2.63 4.10
C GLU A 285 13.68 -3.37 3.46
N HIS A 286 13.65 -4.69 3.60
CA HIS A 286 14.47 -5.64 2.87
C HIS A 286 13.55 -6.46 1.98
N SER A 287 13.60 -6.23 0.67
CA SER A 287 12.92 -7.11 -0.28
C SER A 287 13.69 -8.43 -0.32
N THR A 288 13.09 -9.50 0.19
CA THR A 288 13.75 -10.81 0.31
C THR A 288 13.48 -11.66 -0.94
N SER A 289 12.23 -11.72 -1.40
CA SER A 289 11.87 -12.38 -2.66
C SER A 289 10.72 -11.66 -3.37
N GLN A 290 10.82 -11.50 -4.69
CA GLN A 290 9.75 -10.95 -5.51
C GLN A 290 8.74 -12.05 -5.88
N PRO A 291 7.43 -11.74 -5.97
CA PRO A 291 6.45 -12.71 -6.44
C PRO A 291 6.71 -13.09 -7.90
N VAL A 292 6.48 -14.35 -8.23
CA VAL A 292 6.52 -14.85 -9.61
C VAL A 292 5.10 -14.83 -10.16
N THR A 293 4.86 -14.09 -11.25
CA THR A 293 3.57 -14.06 -11.94
C THR A 293 3.19 -15.44 -12.48
N GLN A 294 1.98 -15.89 -12.18
CA GLN A 294 1.41 -17.08 -12.80
C GLN A 294 1.04 -16.80 -14.26
N VAL A 295 1.48 -17.65 -15.19
CA VAL A 295 1.08 -17.56 -16.61
C VAL A 295 0.14 -18.71 -16.93
N ARG A 296 -1.02 -18.39 -17.48
CA ARG A 296 -2.01 -19.36 -17.96
C ARG A 296 -2.15 -19.22 -19.48
N ALA A 297 -1.95 -20.31 -20.21
CA ALA A 297 -2.28 -20.39 -21.62
C ALA A 297 -3.77 -20.72 -21.78
N GLU A 298 -4.49 -19.98 -22.61
CA GLU A 298 -5.90 -20.17 -22.96
C GLU A 298 -6.02 -20.56 -24.43
N GLY A 299 -6.88 -21.53 -24.72
CA GLY A 299 -7.02 -22.07 -26.06
C GLY A 299 -7.77 -21.18 -27.03
N THR A 300 -7.27 -21.10 -28.25
CA THR A 300 -7.92 -20.40 -29.38
C THR A 300 -8.29 -21.34 -30.52
N LYS A 301 -7.97 -22.64 -30.41
CA LYS A 301 -8.32 -23.63 -31.43
C LYS A 301 -9.80 -23.95 -31.37
N GLU A 302 -10.50 -23.88 -32.49
CA GLU A 302 -11.94 -24.10 -32.52
C GLU A 302 -12.31 -25.51 -32.01
N ALA A 303 -13.20 -25.57 -31.02
CA ALA A 303 -13.63 -26.80 -30.36
C ALA A 303 -14.87 -27.42 -31.04
N THR A 304 -14.76 -27.74 -32.33
CA THR A 304 -15.86 -28.42 -33.06
C THR A 304 -15.87 -29.92 -32.77
N PRO A 305 -17.02 -30.62 -32.87
CA PRO A 305 -17.07 -32.07 -32.73
C PRO A 305 -16.08 -32.80 -33.65
N ALA A 306 -15.91 -32.30 -34.88
CA ALA A 306 -14.93 -32.83 -35.83
C ALA A 306 -13.49 -32.63 -35.33
N ALA A 307 -13.16 -31.45 -34.80
CA ALA A 307 -11.82 -31.14 -34.30
C ALA A 307 -11.48 -31.95 -33.04
N LEU A 308 -12.46 -32.18 -32.15
CA LEU A 308 -12.31 -33.06 -30.98
C LEU A 308 -12.08 -34.51 -31.40
N VAL A 309 -12.88 -35.04 -32.33
CA VAL A 309 -12.71 -36.40 -32.87
C VAL A 309 -11.33 -36.56 -33.53
N ALA A 310 -10.89 -35.57 -34.31
CA ALA A 310 -9.57 -35.58 -34.94
C ALA A 310 -8.42 -35.55 -33.91
N ALA A 311 -8.63 -34.94 -32.75
CA ALA A 311 -7.71 -34.96 -31.61
C ALA A 311 -7.81 -36.24 -30.76
N GLY A 312 -8.67 -37.20 -31.13
CA GLY A 312 -8.89 -38.43 -30.37
C GLY A 312 -9.70 -38.24 -29.08
N ILE A 313 -10.41 -37.12 -28.97
CA ILE A 313 -11.27 -36.75 -27.84
C ILE A 313 -12.72 -37.04 -28.23
N ASP A 314 -13.52 -37.53 -27.28
CA ASP A 314 -14.94 -37.76 -27.52
C ASP A 314 -15.66 -36.42 -27.79
N PRO A 315 -16.52 -36.33 -28.83
CA PRO A 315 -17.23 -35.08 -29.15
C PRO A 315 -18.21 -34.63 -28.04
N LYS A 316 -18.58 -35.52 -27.12
CA LYS A 316 -19.39 -35.20 -25.93
C LYS A 316 -18.54 -34.98 -24.67
N ALA A 317 -17.22 -34.88 -24.80
CA ALA A 317 -16.32 -34.59 -23.69
C ALA A 317 -16.68 -33.26 -23.01
N THR A 318 -16.55 -33.22 -21.69
CA THR A 318 -16.70 -32.00 -20.90
C THR A 318 -15.33 -31.46 -20.48
N LEU A 319 -15.26 -30.15 -20.22
CA LEU A 319 -14.10 -29.52 -19.62
C LEU A 319 -13.99 -29.96 -18.16
N GLU A 320 -12.83 -30.47 -17.79
CA GLU A 320 -12.54 -30.85 -16.41
C GLU A 320 -11.27 -30.12 -15.97
N GLU A 321 -11.19 -29.75 -14.70
CA GLU A 321 -9.96 -29.24 -14.08
C GLU A 321 -9.17 -30.39 -13.44
N LYS A 322 -7.86 -30.42 -13.62
CA LYS A 322 -6.97 -31.39 -12.98
C LYS A 322 -5.57 -30.82 -12.78
N THR A 323 -4.91 -31.25 -11.71
CA THR A 323 -3.47 -31.06 -11.53
C THR A 323 -2.71 -32.10 -12.37
N GLU A 324 -1.84 -31.60 -13.24
CA GLU A 324 -0.98 -32.39 -14.11
C GLU A 324 0.23 -32.95 -13.34
N ALA A 325 0.98 -33.85 -13.98
CA ALA A 325 2.11 -34.54 -13.34
C ALA A 325 3.27 -33.60 -12.95
N ASP A 326 3.35 -32.42 -13.57
CA ASP A 326 4.32 -31.36 -13.25
C ASP A 326 3.84 -30.42 -12.11
N GLY A 327 2.67 -30.70 -11.52
CA GLY A 327 2.08 -29.89 -10.45
C GLY A 327 1.29 -28.66 -10.93
N THR A 328 1.21 -28.42 -12.24
CA THR A 328 0.41 -27.33 -12.82
C THR A 328 -1.06 -27.71 -12.92
N THR A 329 -1.96 -26.73 -12.86
CA THR A 329 -3.40 -26.97 -13.06
C THR A 329 -3.78 -26.74 -14.53
N SER A 330 -4.56 -27.65 -15.12
CA SER A 330 -5.11 -27.52 -16.46
C SER A 330 -6.61 -27.81 -16.50
N VAL A 331 -7.30 -27.07 -17.35
CA VAL A 331 -8.68 -27.31 -17.75
C VAL A 331 -8.67 -27.85 -19.18
N ARG A 332 -9.13 -29.08 -19.41
CA ARG A 332 -9.10 -29.72 -20.73
C ARG A 332 -10.36 -30.54 -21.00
N TYR A 333 -10.66 -30.78 -22.28
CA TYR A 333 -11.71 -31.73 -22.64
C TYR A 333 -11.24 -33.16 -22.32
N ARG A 334 -11.96 -33.83 -21.42
CA ARG A 334 -11.57 -35.17 -20.96
C ARG A 334 -12.67 -36.19 -21.23
N ALA A 335 -12.51 -36.93 -22.31
CA ALA A 335 -13.14 -38.22 -22.54
C ALA A 335 -12.42 -38.89 -23.72
N LYS A 336 -12.08 -40.16 -23.58
CA LYS A 336 -11.43 -40.89 -24.68
C LYS A 336 -12.47 -41.11 -25.78
N LEU A 337 -12.08 -40.90 -27.03
CA LEU A 337 -12.99 -41.11 -28.16
C LEU A 337 -13.74 -42.46 -28.07
N GLY A 338 -15.07 -42.41 -28.09
CA GLY A 338 -15.95 -43.57 -28.04
C GLY A 338 -16.36 -44.01 -26.64
N THR A 339 -16.03 -43.24 -25.59
CA THR A 339 -16.53 -43.50 -24.23
C THR A 339 -17.92 -42.93 -23.98
N LEU A 340 -18.29 -41.84 -24.64
CA LEU A 340 -19.58 -41.16 -24.45
C LEU A 340 -20.43 -41.18 -25.72
N SER A 341 -19.79 -41.02 -26.89
CA SER A 341 -20.45 -41.09 -28.20
C SER A 341 -20.38 -42.48 -28.82
N THR A 342 -21.40 -42.83 -29.61
CA THR A 342 -21.44 -44.12 -30.32
C THR A 342 -20.49 -44.11 -31.52
N LYS A 343 -20.13 -45.31 -32.01
CA LYS A 343 -19.28 -45.44 -33.20
C LYS A 343 -19.93 -44.82 -34.44
N GLU A 344 -21.24 -44.94 -34.56
CA GLU A 344 -22.03 -44.38 -35.65
C GLU A 344 -22.03 -42.85 -35.62
N GLU A 345 -22.20 -42.25 -34.43
CA GLU A 345 -22.10 -40.80 -34.24
C GLU A 345 -20.70 -40.28 -34.63
N ILE A 346 -19.64 -40.96 -34.17
CA ILE A 346 -18.26 -40.58 -34.48
C ILE A 346 -17.97 -40.71 -35.98
N ALA A 347 -18.44 -41.79 -36.62
CA ALA A 347 -18.27 -42.01 -38.05
C ALA A 347 -19.02 -40.96 -38.90
N ALA A 348 -20.23 -40.56 -38.48
CA ALA A 348 -20.99 -39.50 -39.14
C ALA A 348 -20.23 -38.15 -39.07
N ILE A 349 -19.76 -37.76 -37.88
CA ILE A 349 -18.98 -36.52 -37.69
C ILE A 349 -17.70 -36.53 -38.54
N ALA A 350 -16.99 -37.67 -38.58
CA ALA A 350 -15.77 -37.80 -39.39
C ALA A 350 -16.06 -37.77 -40.90
N ALA A 351 -17.16 -38.34 -41.35
CA ALA A 351 -17.59 -38.30 -42.74
C ALA A 351 -17.98 -36.87 -43.17
N ASP A 352 -18.73 -36.16 -42.32
CA ASP A 352 -19.12 -34.77 -42.57
C ASP A 352 -17.89 -33.85 -42.65
N ALA A 353 -16.91 -34.03 -41.77
CA ALA A 353 -15.65 -33.30 -41.81
C ALA A 353 -14.87 -33.56 -43.11
N LYS A 354 -14.76 -34.82 -43.52
CA LYS A 354 -14.09 -35.19 -44.78
C LYS A 354 -14.78 -34.61 -46.01
N ASN A 355 -16.11 -34.55 -46.00
CA ASN A 355 -16.89 -33.94 -47.07
C ASN A 355 -16.70 -32.41 -47.12
N ALA A 356 -16.61 -31.75 -45.96
CA ALA A 356 -16.33 -30.31 -45.86
C ALA A 356 -14.91 -29.96 -46.34
N ASP A 357 -13.91 -30.78 -45.97
CA ASP A 357 -12.53 -30.62 -46.45
C ASP A 357 -12.43 -30.81 -47.97
N ALA A 358 -13.12 -31.82 -48.51
CA ALA A 358 -13.17 -32.07 -49.95
C ALA A 358 -13.85 -30.91 -50.70
N ALA A 359 -14.93 -30.34 -50.15
CA ALA A 359 -15.59 -29.16 -50.72
C ALA A 359 -14.69 -27.92 -50.70
N THR A 360 -13.94 -27.71 -49.61
CA THR A 360 -12.96 -26.61 -49.49
C THR A 360 -11.81 -26.77 -50.49
N GLN A 361 -11.28 -27.98 -50.65
CA GLN A 361 -10.24 -28.27 -51.63
C GLN A 361 -10.74 -28.10 -53.07
N ALA A 362 -11.98 -28.50 -53.36
CA ALA A 362 -12.60 -28.29 -54.67
C ALA A 362 -12.79 -26.79 -54.96
N ALA A 363 -13.23 -26.00 -53.98
CA ALA A 363 -13.36 -24.55 -54.12
C ALA A 363 -12.00 -23.85 -54.31
N ALA A 364 -10.96 -24.27 -53.58
CA ALA A 364 -9.61 -23.76 -53.75
C ALA A 364 -9.02 -24.13 -55.13
N ALA A 365 -9.27 -25.36 -55.60
CA ALA A 365 -8.86 -25.80 -56.94
C ALA A 365 -9.58 -25.01 -58.04
N GLN A 366 -10.87 -24.71 -57.87
CA GLN A 366 -11.63 -23.88 -58.80
C GLN A 366 -11.09 -22.44 -58.83
N ALA A 367 -10.84 -21.84 -57.67
CA ALA A 367 -10.25 -20.49 -57.58
C ALA A 367 -8.84 -20.43 -58.22
N ALA A 368 -8.03 -21.49 -58.08
CA ALA A 368 -6.74 -21.60 -58.73
C ALA A 368 -6.85 -21.77 -60.26
N ALA A 369 -7.87 -22.48 -60.75
CA ALA A 369 -8.15 -22.63 -62.18
C ALA A 369 -8.61 -21.29 -62.81
N ASP A 370 -9.46 -20.55 -62.11
CA ASP A 370 -9.95 -19.23 -62.57
C ASP A 370 -8.83 -18.18 -62.61
N ALA A 371 -7.83 -18.28 -61.72
CA ALA A 371 -6.65 -17.41 -61.74
C ALA A 371 -5.66 -17.71 -62.89
N GLY A 372 -5.78 -18.88 -63.56
CA GLY A 372 -4.87 -19.34 -64.61
C GLY A 372 -5.37 -19.16 -66.05
N ALA A 373 -6.62 -18.72 -66.25
CA ALA A 373 -7.19 -18.56 -67.59
C ALA A 373 -6.72 -17.25 -68.26
N VAL A 374 -6.12 -17.34 -69.46
CA VAL A 374 -5.77 -16.16 -70.28
C VAL A 374 -7.07 -15.59 -70.89
N PRO A 375 -7.43 -14.33 -70.63
CA PRO A 375 -8.63 -13.72 -71.20
C PRO A 375 -8.53 -13.65 -72.74
N THR A 376 -9.49 -14.23 -73.46
CA THR A 376 -9.51 -14.23 -74.94
C THR A 376 -10.37 -13.12 -75.54
N ASN A 377 -11.22 -12.46 -74.73
CA ASN A 377 -12.14 -11.41 -75.18
C ASN A 377 -11.97 -10.15 -74.34
N TYR A 378 -12.07 -8.98 -74.98
CA TYR A 378 -12.05 -7.67 -74.32
C TYR A 378 -13.47 -7.18 -74.03
N SER A 379 -13.79 -6.97 -72.75
CA SER A 379 -15.08 -6.50 -72.23
C SER A 379 -15.08 -5.02 -71.81
N GLY A 380 -13.99 -4.27 -72.06
CA GLY A 380 -13.84 -2.87 -71.64
C GLY A 380 -13.05 -2.66 -70.34
N GLU A 381 -12.40 -3.71 -69.83
CA GLU A 381 -11.51 -3.68 -68.66
C GLU A 381 -10.18 -2.93 -68.94
N ASP A 382 -9.36 -2.61 -67.93
CA ASP A 382 -8.04 -2.00 -68.18
C ASP A 382 -7.15 -2.99 -68.97
N PRO A 383 -6.65 -2.66 -70.18
CA PRO A 383 -5.78 -3.55 -70.96
C PRO A 383 -4.55 -4.06 -70.19
N ARG A 384 -4.10 -3.35 -69.14
CA ARG A 384 -3.03 -3.81 -68.25
C ARG A 384 -3.39 -5.09 -67.50
N SER A 385 -4.64 -5.26 -67.06
CA SER A 385 -5.06 -6.46 -66.31
C SER A 385 -4.98 -7.70 -67.19
N LEU A 386 -5.23 -7.56 -68.50
CA LEU A 386 -5.15 -8.62 -69.50
C LEU A 386 -3.70 -9.02 -69.78
N ALA A 387 -2.77 -8.05 -69.76
CA ALA A 387 -1.36 -8.33 -70.02
C ALA A 387 -0.66 -9.08 -68.89
N LYS A 388 -1.09 -8.94 -67.62
CA LYS A 388 -0.42 -9.61 -66.49
C LYS A 388 -0.38 -11.14 -66.62
N PRO A 389 -1.51 -11.85 -66.86
CA PRO A 389 -1.48 -13.30 -67.08
C PRO A 389 -0.76 -13.69 -68.37
N ILE A 390 -0.80 -12.85 -69.43
CA ILE A 390 -0.09 -13.12 -70.70
C ILE A 390 1.43 -13.05 -70.51
N VAL A 391 1.93 -12.07 -69.73
CA VAL A 391 3.34 -11.95 -69.34
C VAL A 391 3.77 -13.15 -68.49
N ALA A 392 2.97 -13.53 -67.50
CA ALA A 392 3.24 -14.71 -66.68
C ALA A 392 3.31 -16.00 -67.52
N ALA A 393 2.43 -16.14 -68.52
CA ALA A 393 2.45 -17.27 -69.45
C ALA A 393 3.73 -17.33 -70.32
N GLN A 394 4.47 -16.23 -70.46
CA GLN A 394 5.79 -16.23 -71.11
C GLN A 394 6.93 -16.72 -70.19
N GLY A 395 6.64 -17.03 -68.92
CA GLY A 395 7.64 -17.36 -67.89
C GLY A 395 8.34 -16.12 -67.33
N TRP A 396 7.79 -14.93 -67.57
CA TRP A 396 8.34 -13.67 -67.08
C TRP A 396 7.77 -13.30 -65.70
N SER A 397 8.60 -12.73 -64.85
CA SER A 397 8.24 -12.33 -63.48
C SER A 397 7.43 -11.03 -63.44
N ASP A 398 6.86 -10.72 -62.27
CA ASP A 398 6.15 -9.46 -62.04
C ASP A 398 7.04 -8.22 -62.29
N SER A 399 8.37 -8.32 -62.15
CA SER A 399 9.29 -7.22 -62.49
C SER A 399 9.32 -6.93 -64.00
N GLU A 400 9.28 -7.97 -64.82
CA GLU A 400 9.19 -7.83 -66.28
C GLU A 400 7.85 -7.23 -66.69
N TYR A 401 6.77 -7.62 -66.00
CA TYR A 401 5.47 -6.97 -66.19
C TYR A 401 5.50 -5.46 -65.87
N GLN A 402 6.17 -5.03 -64.80
CA GLN A 402 6.30 -3.60 -64.49
C GLN A 402 7.07 -2.83 -65.56
N CYS A 403 8.14 -3.42 -66.11
CA CYS A 403 8.86 -2.83 -67.25
C CYS A 403 7.97 -2.70 -68.49
N LEU A 404 7.13 -3.70 -68.77
CA LEU A 404 6.14 -3.63 -69.86
C LEU A 404 5.14 -2.49 -69.64
N VAL A 405 4.65 -2.32 -68.41
CA VAL A 405 3.74 -1.22 -68.04
C VAL A 405 4.38 0.13 -68.31
N LEU A 406 5.63 0.34 -67.88
CA LEU A 406 6.37 1.58 -68.12
C LEU A 406 6.58 1.84 -69.62
N LEU A 407 6.96 0.80 -70.36
CA LEU A 407 7.18 0.86 -71.79
C LEU A 407 5.92 1.29 -72.54
N TRP A 408 4.83 0.54 -72.42
CA TRP A 408 3.60 0.86 -73.15
C TRP A 408 2.82 2.06 -72.59
N ASN A 409 3.09 2.47 -71.35
CA ASN A 409 2.66 3.79 -70.88
C ASN A 409 3.29 4.88 -71.74
N ARG A 410 4.60 4.83 -72.01
CA ARG A 410 5.26 5.81 -72.87
C ARG A 410 4.73 5.78 -74.29
N GLU A 411 4.44 4.59 -74.82
CA GLU A 411 4.00 4.42 -76.21
C GLU A 411 2.58 4.95 -76.47
N SER A 412 1.61 4.49 -75.70
CA SER A 412 0.19 4.68 -76.02
C SER A 412 -0.68 4.98 -74.81
N GLN A 413 -0.10 5.03 -73.61
CA GLN A 413 -0.85 4.98 -72.35
C GLN A 413 -1.80 3.77 -72.29
N TRP A 414 -1.41 2.65 -72.92
CA TRP A 414 -2.21 1.43 -73.05
C TRP A 414 -3.52 1.60 -73.82
N ASN A 415 -3.66 2.66 -74.62
CA ASN A 415 -4.84 2.88 -75.45
C ASN A 415 -4.79 2.01 -76.73
N PRO A 416 -5.72 1.06 -76.93
CA PRO A 416 -5.74 0.20 -78.13
C PRO A 416 -6.06 0.96 -79.43
N TYR A 417 -6.54 2.19 -79.33
CA TYR A 417 -6.86 3.06 -80.46
C TYR A 417 -5.83 4.18 -80.66
N ALA A 418 -4.71 4.18 -79.93
CA ALA A 418 -3.68 5.20 -80.08
C ALA A 418 -3.07 5.14 -81.49
N GLU A 419 -3.16 6.24 -82.23
CA GLU A 419 -2.60 6.38 -83.57
C GLU A 419 -1.74 7.65 -83.63
N ASN A 420 -0.48 7.50 -84.04
CA ASN A 420 0.41 8.64 -84.23
C ASN A 420 0.21 9.23 -85.63
N ALA A 421 -0.36 10.43 -85.71
CA ALA A 421 -0.73 11.07 -86.98
C ALA A 421 0.45 11.36 -87.93
N SER A 422 1.68 11.49 -87.41
CA SER A 422 2.87 11.79 -88.22
C SER A 422 3.59 10.55 -88.75
N SER A 423 3.54 9.43 -88.01
CA SER A 423 4.27 8.20 -88.37
C SER A 423 3.38 7.03 -88.79
N GLY A 424 2.09 7.02 -88.40
CA GLY A 424 1.17 5.90 -88.62
C GLY A 424 1.36 4.72 -87.68
N ALA A 425 2.11 4.89 -86.57
CA ALA A 425 2.21 3.88 -85.52
C ALA A 425 0.86 3.70 -84.81
N TYR A 426 0.48 2.45 -84.51
CA TYR A 426 -0.87 2.12 -84.04
C TYR A 426 -0.89 1.15 -82.85
N GLY A 427 -1.87 1.36 -81.96
CA GLY A 427 -2.26 0.45 -80.89
C GLY A 427 -1.37 0.51 -79.65
N ILE A 428 -1.62 -0.37 -78.68
CA ILE A 428 -0.90 -0.45 -77.40
C ILE A 428 0.62 -0.45 -77.59
N PRO A 429 1.21 -1.33 -78.42
CA PRO A 429 2.66 -1.37 -78.59
C PRO A 429 3.21 -0.30 -79.56
N GLN A 430 2.35 0.55 -80.15
CA GLN A 430 2.70 1.50 -81.22
C GLN A 430 3.44 0.84 -82.40
N SER A 431 2.84 -0.22 -82.98
CA SER A 431 3.43 -0.93 -84.11
C SER A 431 3.50 -0.08 -85.38
N LEU A 432 4.65 -0.09 -86.07
CA LEU A 432 4.86 0.59 -87.35
C LEU A 432 5.28 -0.41 -88.48
N PRO A 433 4.46 -0.59 -89.54
CA PRO A 433 3.05 -0.22 -89.63
C PRO A 433 2.17 -1.05 -88.68
N GLY A 434 1.01 -0.50 -88.29
CA GLY A 434 0.05 -1.18 -87.40
C GLY A 434 -0.42 -2.55 -87.92
N SER A 435 -0.48 -2.73 -89.25
CA SER A 435 -0.91 -3.96 -89.91
C SER A 435 -0.08 -5.20 -89.56
N LYS A 436 1.13 -5.04 -89.01
CA LYS A 436 1.93 -6.17 -88.52
C LYS A 436 1.20 -6.96 -87.43
N MET A 437 0.35 -6.31 -86.64
CA MET A 437 -0.44 -6.96 -85.59
C MET A 437 -1.46 -7.96 -86.14
N ALA A 438 -1.77 -7.93 -87.44
CA ALA A 438 -2.65 -8.90 -88.09
C ALA A 438 -2.15 -10.35 -87.96
N SER A 439 -0.86 -10.57 -87.73
CA SER A 439 -0.32 -11.92 -87.51
C SER A 439 -0.76 -12.53 -86.17
N ALA A 440 -1.20 -11.72 -85.22
CA ALA A 440 -1.73 -12.18 -83.94
C ALA A 440 -3.27 -12.34 -83.94
N GLY A 441 -3.96 -11.71 -84.90
CA GLY A 441 -5.42 -11.80 -85.03
C GLY A 441 -5.97 -10.79 -86.03
N ALA A 442 -7.06 -11.14 -86.73
CA ALA A 442 -7.69 -10.28 -87.73
C ALA A 442 -8.34 -9.02 -87.13
N ASP A 443 -8.62 -9.03 -85.83
CA ASP A 443 -9.25 -7.98 -85.03
C ASP A 443 -8.24 -7.03 -84.36
N TRP A 444 -6.98 -7.08 -84.75
CA TRP A 444 -5.87 -6.30 -84.17
C TRP A 444 -6.14 -4.80 -84.07
N ARG A 445 -7.02 -4.24 -84.91
CA ARG A 445 -7.33 -2.82 -84.90
C ARG A 445 -8.15 -2.40 -83.68
N THR A 446 -8.89 -3.30 -83.05
CA THR A 446 -9.82 -2.96 -81.96
C THR A 446 -9.66 -3.83 -80.71
N ASN A 447 -9.01 -5.00 -80.83
CA ASN A 447 -8.86 -5.92 -79.71
C ASN A 447 -7.52 -5.73 -78.98
N PRO A 448 -7.50 -5.22 -77.74
CA PRO A 448 -6.26 -5.05 -76.97
C PRO A 448 -5.57 -6.39 -76.67
N VAL A 449 -6.29 -7.50 -76.50
CA VAL A 449 -5.68 -8.82 -76.27
C VAL A 449 -4.81 -9.21 -77.48
N THR A 450 -5.32 -9.01 -78.68
CA THR A 450 -4.58 -9.25 -79.93
C THR A 450 -3.34 -8.37 -80.03
N GLN A 451 -3.46 -7.08 -79.70
CA GLN A 451 -2.33 -6.13 -79.71
C GLN A 451 -1.27 -6.48 -78.66
N ILE A 452 -1.70 -6.87 -77.45
CA ILE A 452 -0.81 -7.27 -76.34
C ILE A 452 -0.05 -8.55 -76.70
N ASN A 453 -0.74 -9.57 -77.22
CA ASN A 453 -0.12 -10.82 -77.66
C ASN A 453 0.93 -10.57 -78.74
N TRP A 454 0.61 -9.73 -79.73
CA TRP A 454 1.57 -9.36 -80.75
C TRP A 454 2.77 -8.62 -80.17
N GLY A 455 2.54 -7.59 -79.34
CA GLY A 455 3.59 -6.77 -78.76
C GLY A 455 4.52 -7.56 -77.83
N ILE A 456 3.98 -8.46 -77.01
CA ILE A 456 4.75 -9.39 -76.18
C ILE A 456 5.60 -10.32 -77.06
N GLY A 457 5.03 -10.86 -78.14
CA GLY A 457 5.77 -11.68 -79.11
C GLY A 457 6.92 -10.92 -79.77
N TYR A 458 6.69 -9.66 -80.15
CA TYR A 458 7.73 -8.78 -80.70
C TYR A 458 8.85 -8.51 -79.70
N ILE A 459 8.50 -8.15 -78.46
CA ILE A 459 9.48 -7.93 -77.38
C ILE A 459 10.32 -9.18 -77.14
N LYS A 460 9.68 -10.34 -77.05
CA LYS A 460 10.38 -11.62 -76.85
C LYS A 460 11.35 -11.92 -77.99
N GLY A 461 10.93 -11.72 -79.24
CA GLY A 461 11.75 -12.01 -80.40
C GLY A 461 12.90 -11.02 -80.62
N ARG A 462 12.71 -9.75 -80.27
CA ARG A 462 13.65 -8.66 -80.55
C ARG A 462 14.58 -8.33 -79.38
N TYR A 463 14.05 -8.37 -78.17
CA TYR A 463 14.71 -7.90 -76.95
C TYR A 463 14.85 -8.98 -75.87
N GLY A 464 14.23 -10.15 -76.06
CA GLY A 464 14.23 -11.24 -75.08
C GLY A 464 13.26 -11.01 -73.91
N THR A 465 13.33 -9.86 -73.24
CA THR A 465 12.44 -9.52 -72.10
C THR A 465 11.94 -8.06 -72.13
N PRO A 466 10.77 -7.75 -71.52
CA PRO A 466 10.26 -6.39 -71.39
C PRO A 466 11.21 -5.38 -70.75
N CYS A 467 11.94 -5.75 -69.70
CA CYS A 467 12.92 -4.87 -69.07
C CYS A 467 14.10 -4.56 -70.00
N SER A 468 14.50 -5.53 -70.84
CA SER A 468 15.52 -5.31 -71.87
C SER A 468 15.02 -4.33 -72.94
N ALA A 469 13.76 -4.47 -73.37
CA ALA A 469 13.12 -3.53 -74.28
C ALA A 469 12.97 -2.12 -73.67
N TRP A 470 12.60 -2.02 -72.40
CA TRP A 470 12.51 -0.74 -71.68
C TRP A 470 13.86 -0.04 -71.53
N ALA A 471 14.91 -0.80 -71.20
CA ALA A 471 16.27 -0.27 -71.14
C ALA A 471 16.71 0.29 -72.51
N HIS A 472 16.38 -0.42 -73.61
CA HIS A 472 16.65 0.05 -74.97
C HIS A 472 15.85 1.33 -75.29
N SER A 473 14.55 1.36 -74.99
CA SER A 473 13.69 2.53 -75.18
C SER A 473 14.20 3.75 -74.42
N ASN A 474 14.72 3.59 -73.20
CA ASN A 474 15.35 4.70 -72.46
C ASN A 474 16.63 5.22 -73.10
N ALA A 475 17.39 4.38 -73.80
CA ALA A 475 18.65 4.76 -74.42
C ALA A 475 18.46 5.38 -75.82
N VAL A 476 17.49 4.89 -76.60
CA VAL A 476 17.34 5.21 -78.04
C VAL A 476 16.03 5.95 -78.36
N GLY A 477 15.07 5.95 -77.43
CA GLY A 477 13.77 6.61 -77.59
C GLY A 477 12.69 5.75 -78.25
N TRP A 478 12.99 4.49 -78.62
CA TRP A 478 12.06 3.53 -79.21
C TRP A 478 12.49 2.08 -78.91
N TYR A 479 11.60 1.10 -79.15
CA TYR A 479 11.86 -0.34 -79.08
C TYR A 479 11.09 -1.04 -80.23
#